data_AF-A0A959GMR3-F1
#
_entry.id   AF-A0A959GMR3-F1
#
_cell.length_a   1.000
_cell.length_b   1.000
_cell.length_c   1.000
_cell.angle_alpha   90.00
_cell.angle_beta   90.00
_cell.angle_gamma   90.00
#
_symmetry.space_group_name_H-M   'P 1'
#
loop_
_entity.id
_entity.type
_entity.pdbx_description
1 polymer ?
#
loop_
_entity_poly.entity_id
_entity_poly.type
_entity_poly.pdbx_seq_one_letter_code
_entity_poly.pdbx_strand_id
1 'polypeptide(L)'
;LMMAYILFAPWGWFIFPPLPGIVFAVGYLWYSSYMAKRGGDLIAHDAHLWGAIYGVVFMVAVAGIFKPDLLDFFLTRLMDGPEMPRF
;
A
#
# COMPACT_ATOMS: atom_id res chain seq x y z
N LEU A 1 -2.15 5.17 -6.74
CA LEU A 1 -1.91 6.28 -5.78
C LEU A 1 -1.90 5.79 -4.33
N MET A 2 -2.91 5.04 -3.89
CA MET A 2 -2.98 4.46 -2.53
C MET A 2 -1.70 3.72 -2.08
N MET A 3 -1.22 2.78 -2.90
CA MET A 3 -0.01 1.99 -2.58
C MET A 3 1.25 2.85 -2.44
N ALA A 4 1.33 3.96 -3.19
CA ALA A 4 2.46 4.89 -3.10
C ALA A 4 2.37 5.75 -1.83
N TYR A 5 1.17 6.16 -1.41
CA TYR A 5 0.95 6.89 -0.16
C TYR A 5 1.46 6.10 1.06
N ILE A 6 1.25 4.79 1.07
CA ILE A 6 1.64 3.89 2.16
C ILE A 6 3.17 3.82 2.33
N LEU A 7 3.95 4.12 1.29
CA LEU A 7 5.42 4.22 1.39
C LEU A 7 5.88 5.47 2.15
N PHE A 8 5.04 6.49 2.30
CA PHE A 8 5.38 7.71 3.04
C PHE A 8 4.73 7.78 4.42
N ALA A 9 3.55 7.18 4.57
CA ALA A 9 2.81 7.14 5.82
C ALA A 9 2.17 5.74 6.02
N PRO A 10 2.97 4.70 6.32
CA PRO A 10 2.47 3.33 6.41
C PRO A 10 1.35 3.18 7.45
N TRP A 11 1.44 3.93 8.53
CA TRP A 11 0.46 3.94 9.61
C TRP A 11 -0.56 5.09 9.53
N GLY A 12 -0.53 5.89 8.46
CA GLY A 12 -1.52 6.94 8.24
C GLY A 12 -2.92 6.35 8.18
N TRP A 13 -3.89 6.98 8.86
CA TRP A 13 -5.25 6.45 8.96
C TRP A 13 -6.17 7.04 7.91
N PHE A 14 -7.00 6.19 7.31
CA PHE A 14 -8.17 6.65 6.56
C PHE A 14 -9.28 7.06 7.52
N ILE A 15 -10.09 8.06 7.13
CA ILE A 15 -11.25 8.50 7.92
C ILE A 15 -12.40 7.51 7.77
N PHE A 16 -12.60 6.96 6.56
CA PHE A 16 -13.65 5.99 6.28
C PHE A 16 -13.21 4.92 5.27
N PRO A 17 -13.16 3.64 5.67
CA PRO A 17 -13.30 3.14 7.03
C PRO A 17 -12.05 3.49 7.88
N PRO A 18 -12.17 3.64 9.22
CA PRO A 18 -11.04 3.98 10.08
C PRO A 18 -10.07 2.80 10.20
N LEU A 19 -9.02 2.83 9.39
CA LEU A 19 -8.00 1.78 9.36
C LEU A 19 -6.64 2.33 8.92
N PRO A 20 -5.53 1.77 9.43
CA PRO A 20 -4.18 2.15 9.00
C PRO A 20 -3.92 1.81 7.54
N GLY A 21 -3.16 2.67 6.87
CA GLY A 21 -2.78 2.54 5.46
C GLY A 21 -2.25 1.16 5.09
N ILE A 22 -1.31 0.65 5.87
CA ILE A 22 -0.69 -0.65 5.65
C ILE A 22 -1.69 -1.81 5.76
N VAL A 23 -2.65 -1.72 6.68
CA VAL A 23 -3.74 -2.71 6.81
C VAL A 23 -4.61 -2.69 5.57
N PHE A 24 -4.90 -1.49 5.03
CA PHE A 24 -5.63 -1.36 3.77
C PHE A 24 -4.87 -2.01 2.61
N ALA A 25 -3.57 -1.75 2.46
CA ALA A 25 -2.78 -2.31 1.37
C ALA A 25 -2.79 -3.83 1.40
N VAL A 26 -2.52 -4.43 2.56
CA VAL A 26 -2.51 -5.90 2.71
C VAL A 26 -3.90 -6.47 2.40
N GLY A 27 -4.96 -5.87 2.96
CA GLY A 27 -6.34 -6.29 2.71
C GLY A 27 -6.73 -6.16 1.24
N TYR A 28 -6.35 -5.06 0.59
CA TYR A 28 -6.59 -4.82 -0.83
C TYR A 28 -5.90 -5.86 -1.72
N LEU A 29 -4.62 -6.16 -1.47
CA LEU A 29 -3.87 -7.16 -2.23
C LEU A 29 -4.46 -8.55 -2.05
N TRP A 30 -4.78 -8.92 -0.81
CA TRP A 30 -5.41 -10.22 -0.50
C TRP A 30 -6.77 -10.36 -1.18
N TYR A 31 -7.64 -9.36 -1.01
CA TYR A 31 -8.97 -9.36 -1.63
C TYR A 31 -8.89 -9.40 -3.16
N SER A 32 -8.03 -8.59 -3.76
CA SER A 32 -7.84 -8.56 -5.22
C SER A 32 -7.34 -9.91 -5.74
N SER A 33 -6.41 -10.56 -5.03
CA SER A 33 -5.94 -11.91 -5.40
C SER A 33 -7.02 -12.98 -5.28
N TYR A 34 -7.87 -12.89 -4.24
CA TYR A 34 -9.00 -13.79 -4.08
C TYR A 34 -10.05 -13.60 -5.18
N MET A 35 -10.45 -12.36 -5.45
CA MET A 35 -11.48 -12.06 -6.44
C MET A 35 -11.01 -12.29 -7.87
N ALA A 36 -9.72 -12.09 -8.17
CA ALA A 36 -9.14 -12.50 -9.45
C ALA A 36 -9.37 -14.00 -9.73
N LYS A 37 -9.27 -14.85 -8.70
CA LYS A 37 -9.49 -16.30 -8.84
C LYS A 37 -10.97 -16.67 -8.87
N ARG A 38 -11.80 -15.98 -8.09
CA ARG A 38 -13.24 -16.24 -7.98
C ARG A 38 -14.00 -15.78 -9.22
N GLY A 39 -13.62 -14.62 -9.76
CA GLY A 39 -14.36 -13.92 -10.81
C GLY A 39 -15.81 -13.59 -10.42
N GLY A 40 -16.64 -13.33 -11.43
CA GLY A 40 -18.09 -13.17 -11.26
C GLY A 40 -18.55 -11.76 -10.92
N ASP A 41 -17.64 -10.81 -10.73
CA ASP A 41 -17.92 -9.39 -10.84
C ASP A 41 -17.29 -8.85 -12.14
N LEU A 42 -17.92 -7.85 -12.78
CA LEU A 42 -17.44 -7.26 -14.04
C LEU A 42 -16.24 -6.32 -13.80
N ILE A 43 -15.32 -6.70 -12.89
CA ILE A 43 -14.20 -5.90 -12.42
C ILE A 43 -12.89 -6.64 -12.74
N ALA A 44 -11.93 -5.95 -13.33
CA ALA A 44 -10.63 -6.51 -13.68
C ALA A 44 -9.67 -6.57 -12.48
N HIS A 45 -9.90 -7.48 -11.54
CA HIS A 45 -9.08 -7.61 -10.32
C HIS A 45 -7.60 -7.92 -10.58
N ASP A 46 -7.29 -8.66 -11.65
CA ASP A 46 -5.89 -8.92 -12.04
C ASP A 46 -5.12 -7.65 -12.38
N ALA A 47 -5.74 -6.75 -13.16
CA ALA A 47 -5.11 -5.47 -13.52
C ALA A 47 -4.87 -4.60 -12.29
N HIS A 48 -5.81 -4.61 -11.34
CA HIS A 48 -5.71 -3.91 -10.07
C HIS A 48 -4.60 -4.46 -9.16
N LEU A 49 -4.47 -5.79 -9.10
CA LEU A 49 -3.43 -6.47 -8.33
C LEU A 49 -2.04 -6.22 -8.92
N TRP A 50 -1.86 -6.45 -10.22
CA TRP A 50 -0.58 -6.25 -10.88
C TRP A 50 -0.17 -4.77 -10.92
N GLY A 51 -1.13 -3.86 -11.11
CA GLY A 51 -0.87 -2.42 -11.02
C GLY A 51 -0.39 -2.00 -9.62
N ALA A 52 -0.95 -2.58 -8.56
CA ALA A 52 -0.54 -2.33 -7.18
C ALA A 52 0.87 -2.86 -6.89
N ILE A 53 1.16 -4.10 -7.27
CA ILE A 53 2.48 -4.72 -7.10
C ILE A 53 3.54 -3.94 -7.89
N TYR A 54 3.27 -3.66 -9.17
CA TYR A 54 4.16 -2.89 -10.03
C TYR A 54 4.44 -1.51 -9.44
N GLY A 55 3.42 -0.79 -8.99
CA GLY A 55 3.58 0.54 -8.41
C GLY A 55 4.51 0.55 -7.19
N VAL A 56 4.36 -0.43 -6.29
CA VAL A 56 5.24 -0.55 -5.11
C VAL A 56 6.67 -0.87 -5.53
N VAL A 57 6.86 -1.89 -6.37
CA VAL A 57 8.19 -2.32 -6.84
C VAL A 57 8.89 -1.18 -7.58
N PHE A 58 8.18 -0.50 -8.48
CA PHE A 58 8.70 0.63 -9.24
C PHE A 58 9.14 1.76 -8.32
N MET A 59 8.30 2.15 -7.35
CA MET A 59 8.63 3.22 -6.40
C MET A 59 9.83 2.86 -5.53
N VAL A 60 9.91 1.63 -5.03
CA VAL A 60 11.07 1.15 -4.25
C VAL A 60 12.33 1.15 -5.09
N ALA A 61 12.27 0.68 -6.34
CA ALA A 61 13.42 0.66 -7.24
C ALA A 61 13.91 2.07 -7.58
N VAL A 62 13.00 2.98 -7.95
CA VAL A 62 13.34 4.38 -8.25
C VAL A 62 13.89 5.09 -7.01
N ALA A 63 13.26 4.90 -5.84
CA ALA A 63 13.77 5.43 -4.59
C ALA A 63 15.18 4.89 -4.28
N GLY A 64 15.39 3.59 -4.38
CA GLY A 64 16.71 2.98 -4.15
C GLY A 64 17.81 3.49 -5.09
N ILE A 65 17.48 3.80 -6.35
CA ILE A 65 18.44 4.30 -7.33
C ILE A 65 18.74 5.80 -7.13
N PHE A 66 17.72 6.63 -6.97
CA PHE A 66 17.87 8.08 -7.03
C PHE A 66 17.87 8.78 -5.66
N LYS A 67 17.26 8.18 -4.66
CA LYS A 67 16.98 8.77 -3.33
C LYS A 67 16.95 7.66 -2.24
N PRO A 68 18.05 6.93 -2.00
CA PRO A 68 18.05 5.77 -1.10
C PRO A 68 17.59 6.12 0.33
N ASP A 69 17.85 7.34 0.80
CA ASP A 69 17.37 7.85 2.10
C ASP A 69 15.84 7.76 2.27
N LEU A 70 15.06 7.73 1.18
CA LEU A 70 13.61 7.52 1.25
C LEU A 70 13.25 6.11 1.74
N LEU A 71 14.10 5.12 1.47
CA LEU A 71 13.90 3.77 1.98
C LEU A 71 14.15 3.71 3.49
N ASP A 72 15.20 4.38 3.98
CA ASP A 72 15.47 4.50 5.42
C ASP A 72 14.36 5.25 6.14
N PHE A 73 13.86 6.32 5.53
CA PHE A 73 12.68 7.04 6.02
C PHE A 73 11.46 6.12 6.12
N PHE A 74 11.17 5.35 5.07
CA PHE A 74 10.06 4.40 5.07
C PHE A 74 10.22 3.35 6.18
N LEU A 75 11.41 2.75 6.29
CA LEU A 75 11.70 1.74 7.32
C LEU A 75 11.55 2.31 8.73
N THR A 76 12.04 3.52 8.96
CA THR A 76 11.85 4.22 10.24
C THR A 76 10.37 4.40 10.55
N ARG A 77 9.60 4.94 9.60
CA ARG A 77 8.15 5.14 9.78
C ARG A 77 7.40 3.84 9.95
N LEU A 78 7.85 2.76 9.33
CA LEU A 78 7.27 1.45 9.51
C LEU A 78 7.54 0.91 10.91
N MET A 79 8.75 1.11 11.45
CA MET A 79 9.15 0.68 12.78
C MET A 79 8.51 1.48 13.92
N ASP A 80 8.16 2.75 13.68
CA ASP A 80 7.47 3.60 14.66
C ASP A 80 6.11 3.03 15.11
N GLY A 81 5.52 2.14 14.30
CA GLY A 81 4.24 1.51 14.60
C GLY A 81 3.04 2.44 14.44
N PRO A 82 1.80 1.93 14.66
CA PRO A 82 0.60 2.72 14.49
C PRO A 82 0.46 3.80 15.57
N GLU A 83 0.41 5.05 15.15
CA GLU A 83 -0.06 6.14 16.00
C GLU A 83 -1.59 6.17 16.01
N MET A 84 -2.19 6.52 17.15
CA MET A 84 -3.63 6.70 17.24
C MET A 84 -4.05 7.93 16.40
N PRO A 85 -5.11 7.80 15.58
CA PRO A 85 -5.60 8.92 14.78
C PRO A 85 -6.13 10.04 15.69
N ARG A 86 -5.91 11.29 15.29
CA ARG A 86 -6.35 12.49 16.03
C ARG A 86 -7.56 13.20 15.42
N PHE A 87 -8.30 12.50 14.56
CA PHE A 87 -9.55 12.98 13.98
C PHE A 87 -10.76 12.55 14.80
#